data_AF-A0A532FB48-F1
#
_entry.id   AF-A0A532FB48-F1
#
_cell.length_a   1.000
_cell.length_b   1.000
_cell.length_c   1.000
_cell.angle_alpha   90.00
_cell.angle_beta   90.00
_cell.angle_gamma   90.00
#
_symmetry.space_group_name_H-M   'P 1'
#
loop_
_entity.id
_entity.type
_entity.pdbx_description
1 polymer ?
#
loop_
_entity_poly.entity_id
_entity_poly.type
_entity_poly.pdbx_seq_one_letter_code
_entity_poly.pdbx_strand_id
1 'polypeptide(L)'
;MKIDVKHIQKRGKAGWRYRRKIPEELRAILGKREHLVPLGATEQQALKNYPKVHAEAERLLLSAIASKKAPSLNSPQPLTALEQFKIGAAVCSQIAIGPGMVWFR
;
A
#
# COMPACT_ATOMS: atom_id res chain seq x y z
N MET A 1 17.46 -29.29 -15.53
CA MET A 1 16.30 -28.50 -15.99
C MET A 1 16.07 -27.36 -15.01
N LYS A 2 16.16 -26.12 -15.50
CA LYS A 2 16.07 -24.89 -14.71
C LYS A 2 14.70 -24.26 -15.02
N ILE A 3 13.93 -23.96 -13.98
CA ILE A 3 12.66 -23.24 -14.12
C ILE A 3 12.94 -21.81 -13.70
N ASP A 4 12.99 -20.91 -14.68
CA ASP A 4 13.20 -19.47 -14.48
C ASP A 4 11.87 -18.73 -14.29
N VAL A 5 11.01 -19.26 -13.41
CA VAL A 5 9.72 -18.62 -13.09
C VAL A 5 9.85 -17.81 -11.80
N LYS A 6 9.49 -16.53 -11.89
CA LYS A 6 9.65 -15.54 -10.83
C LYS A 6 8.95 -15.99 -9.55
N HIS A 7 9.65 -15.95 -8.42
CA HIS A 7 9.14 -16.26 -7.06
C HIS A 7 8.78 -17.73 -6.78
N ILE A 8 9.23 -18.68 -7.60
CA ILE A 8 9.10 -20.12 -7.32
C ILE A 8 10.32 -20.63 -6.55
N GLN A 9 10.08 -21.39 -5.48
CA GLN A 9 11.11 -22.15 -4.75
C GLN A 9 10.86 -23.65 -4.90
N LYS A 10 11.87 -24.38 -5.38
CA LYS A 10 11.87 -25.85 -5.41
C LYS A 10 12.33 -26.37 -4.06
N ARG A 11 11.54 -27.27 -3.45
CA ARG A 11 11.93 -27.93 -2.21
C ARG A 11 12.32 -29.38 -2.48
N GLY A 12 13.40 -29.61 -3.25
CA GLY A 12 13.93 -30.94 -3.50
C GLY A 12 12.85 -31.97 -3.90
N LYS A 13 12.63 -32.99 -3.05
CA LYS A 13 11.62 -34.07 -3.20
C LYS A 13 10.20 -33.67 -2.77
N ALA A 14 10.01 -32.55 -2.07
CA ALA A 14 8.77 -32.13 -1.43
C ALA A 14 7.93 -31.12 -2.25
N GLY A 15 8.23 -30.99 -3.55
CA GLY A 15 7.44 -30.17 -4.47
C GLY A 15 7.84 -28.70 -4.54
N TRP A 16 6.94 -27.89 -5.10
CA TRP A 16 7.15 -26.51 -5.49
C TRP A 16 6.30 -25.56 -4.64
N ARG A 17 6.88 -24.41 -4.28
CA ARG A 17 6.19 -23.37 -3.50
C ARG A 17 6.35 -22.01 -4.15
N TYR A 18 5.28 -21.23 -4.14
CA TYR A 18 5.31 -19.81 -4.45
C TYR A 18 5.65 -19.06 -3.17
N ARG A 19 6.75 -18.29 -3.18
CA ARG A 19 7.15 -17.44 -2.05
C ARG A 19 7.34 -16.01 -2.51
N ARG A 20 6.39 -15.15 -2.12
CA ARG A 20 6.46 -13.71 -2.37
C ARG A 20 6.58 -12.96 -1.05
N LYS A 21 7.62 -12.13 -0.92
CA LYS A 21 7.75 -11.21 0.21
C LYS A 21 6.71 -10.10 0.08
N ILE A 22 5.98 -9.85 1.18
CA ILE A 22 5.08 -8.72 1.28
C ILE A 22 5.92 -7.52 1.79
N PRO A 23 5.86 -6.35 1.12
CA PRO A 23 6.53 -5.13 1.57
C PRO A 23 6.14 -4.78 3.00
N GLU A 24 7.07 -4.26 3.81
CA GLU A 24 6.82 -3.98 5.24
C GLU A 24 5.61 -3.08 5.49
N GLU A 25 5.43 -2.09 4.63
CA GLU A 25 4.30 -1.16 4.70
C GLU A 25 2.93 -1.86 4.55
N LEU A 26 2.88 -2.97 3.81
CA LEU A 26 1.67 -3.75 3.61
C LEU A 26 1.51 -4.89 4.63
N ARG A 27 2.58 -5.22 5.38
CA ARG A 27 2.51 -6.22 6.46
C ARG A 27 1.60 -5.77 7.60
N ALA A 28 1.61 -4.48 7.91
CA ALA A 28 0.73 -3.89 8.92
C ALA A 28 -0.76 -4.03 8.54
N ILE A 29 -1.06 -3.99 7.24
CA ILE A 29 -2.43 -4.06 6.71
C ILE A 29 -2.89 -5.52 6.57
N LEU A 30 -2.04 -6.39 6.03
CA LEU A 30 -2.39 -7.78 5.71
C LEU A 30 -2.17 -8.76 6.89
N GLY A 31 -1.46 -8.35 7.94
CA GLY A 31 -1.14 -9.19 9.11
C GLY A 31 -0.24 -10.39 8.79
N LYS A 32 0.24 -10.51 7.55
CA LYS A 32 1.08 -11.62 7.07
C LYS A 32 2.38 -11.07 6.51
N ARG A 33 3.49 -11.75 6.81
CA ARG A 33 4.84 -11.35 6.37
C ARG A 33 5.18 -11.86 4.97
N GLU A 34 4.63 -13.01 4.58
CA GLU A 34 4.94 -13.69 3.32
C GLU A 34 3.70 -14.39 2.77
N HIS A 35 3.51 -14.32 1.45
CA HIS A 35 2.57 -15.20 0.76
C HIS A 35 3.31 -16.48 0.38
N LEU A 36 2.99 -17.55 1.11
CA LEU A 36 3.61 -18.86 0.96
C LEU A 36 2.52 -19.86 0.57
N VAL A 37 2.50 -20.26 -0.71
CA VAL A 37 1.47 -21.13 -1.27
C VAL A 37 2.11 -22.36 -1.90
N PRO A 38 1.69 -23.58 -1.54
CA PRO A 38 2.14 -24.79 -2.21
C PRO A 38 1.58 -24.83 -3.64
N LEU A 39 2.47 -24.96 -4.63
CA LEU A 39 2.11 -25.02 -6.06
C LEU A 39 1.83 -26.47 -6.52
N GLY A 40 2.34 -27.46 -5.80
CA GLY A 40 2.10 -28.89 -6.04
C GLY A 40 3.36 -29.73 -5.87
N ALA A 41 3.19 -31.06 -5.90
CA ALA A 41 4.30 -32.01 -5.80
C ALA A 41 5.08 -32.15 -7.11
N THR A 42 4.41 -31.95 -8.26
CA THR A 42 4.99 -32.10 -9.60
C THR A 42 5.17 -30.76 -10.31
N GLU A 43 6.12 -30.74 -11.24
CA GLU A 43 6.48 -29.56 -12.02
C GLU A 43 5.32 -29.03 -12.88
N GLN A 44 4.62 -29.93 -13.57
CA GLN A 44 3.48 -29.58 -14.41
C GLN A 44 2.33 -28.95 -13.60
N GLN A 45 2.11 -29.44 -12.38
CA GLN A 45 1.09 -28.90 -11.49
C GLN A 45 1.47 -27.50 -11.00
N ALA A 46 2.76 -27.27 -10.76
CA ALA A 46 3.27 -25.97 -10.39
C ALA A 46 3.10 -24.94 -11.51
N LEU A 47 3.38 -25.30 -12.76
CA LEU A 47 3.19 -24.43 -13.93
C LEU A 47 1.71 -24.09 -14.16
N LYS A 48 0.81 -25.07 -14.01
CA LYS A 48 -0.64 -24.83 -14.13
C LYS A 48 -1.18 -23.93 -13.03
N ASN A 49 -0.72 -24.13 -11.80
CA ASN A 49 -1.22 -23.38 -10.63
C ASN A 49 -0.57 -22.00 -10.48
N TYR A 50 0.63 -21.81 -11.02
CA TYR A 50 1.39 -20.56 -10.94
C TYR A 50 0.57 -19.31 -11.34
N PRO A 51 -0.02 -19.21 -12.55
CA PRO A 51 -0.72 -17.99 -12.96
C PRO A 51 -1.90 -17.65 -12.04
N LYS A 52 -2.60 -18.67 -11.52
CA LYS A 52 -3.71 -18.48 -10.59
C LYS A 52 -3.23 -17.93 -9.25
N VAL A 53 -2.22 -18.55 -8.66
CA VAL A 53 -1.63 -18.11 -7.38
C VAL A 53 -0.97 -16.74 -7.51
N HIS A 54 -0.35 -16.46 -8.66
CA HIS A 54 0.24 -15.17 -8.96
C HIS A 54 -0.83 -14.06 -9.00
N ALA A 55 -1.91 -14.28 -9.74
CA ALA A 55 -3.01 -13.33 -9.84
C ALA A 55 -3.68 -13.07 -8.49
N GLU A 56 -3.87 -14.10 -7.66
CA GLU A 56 -4.37 -13.93 -6.28
C GLU A 56 -3.43 -13.09 -5.42
N ALA A 57 -2.12 -13.37 -5.47
CA ALA A 57 -1.13 -12.60 -4.73
C ALA A 57 -1.05 -11.15 -5.20
N GLU A 58 -1.17 -10.89 -6.51
CA GLU A 58 -1.22 -9.53 -7.05
C GLU A 58 -2.48 -8.79 -6.66
N ARG A 59 -3.65 -9.43 -6.72
CA ARG A 59 -4.91 -8.82 -6.25
C ARG A 59 -4.84 -8.43 -4.79
N LEU A 60 -4.26 -9.27 -3.94
CA LEU A 60 -4.08 -8.98 -2.51
C LEU A 60 -3.12 -7.82 -2.24
N LEU A 61 -2.08 -7.67 -3.05
CA LEU A 61 -1.19 -6.51 -2.94
C LEU A 61 -1.85 -5.24 -3.45
N LEU A 62 -2.56 -5.31 -4.59
CA LEU A 62 -3.28 -4.17 -5.15
C LEU A 62 -4.37 -3.67 -4.19
N SER A 63 -5.11 -4.58 -3.54
CA SER A 63 -6.10 -4.19 -2.54
C SER A 63 -5.44 -3.54 -1.33
N ALA A 64 -4.33 -4.08 -0.82
CA ALA A 64 -3.60 -3.48 0.29
C ALA A 64 -3.01 -2.11 -0.06
N ILE A 65 -2.51 -1.92 -1.29
CA ILE A 65 -2.04 -0.61 -1.79
C ILE A 65 -3.20 0.37 -1.90
N ALA A 66 -4.36 -0.08 -2.40
CA ALA A 66 -5.55 0.76 -2.46
C ALA A 66 -6.02 1.18 -1.06
N SER A 67 -5.99 0.27 -0.08
CA SER A 67 -6.30 0.58 1.32
C SER A 67 -5.29 1.54 1.96
N LYS A 68 -4.01 1.48 1.58
CA LYS A 68 -3.00 2.47 2.02
C LYS A 68 -3.23 3.84 1.39
N LYS A 69 -3.66 3.88 0.11
CA LYS A 69 -3.85 5.11 -0.65
C LYS A 69 -5.17 5.81 -0.32
N ALA A 70 -6.19 5.04 0.09
CA ALA A 70 -7.38 5.61 0.69
C ALA A 70 -6.93 6.41 1.94
N PRO A 71 -7.19 7.72 2.00
CA PRO A 71 -6.91 8.48 3.21
C PRO A 71 -7.72 7.81 4.32
N SER A 72 -7.03 7.18 5.27
CA SER A 72 -7.69 6.66 6.45
C SER A 72 -8.44 7.82 7.08
N LEU A 73 -9.75 7.70 7.26
CA LEU A 73 -10.61 8.72 7.88
C LEU A 73 -10.09 9.16 9.28
N ASN A 74 -9.18 8.38 9.88
CA ASN A 74 -8.63 8.59 11.22
C ASN A 74 -7.15 9.03 11.27
N SER A 75 -6.48 9.30 10.15
CA SER A 75 -5.14 9.90 10.21
C SER A 75 -5.24 11.37 9.80
N PRO A 76 -4.93 12.33 10.68
CA PRO A 76 -4.77 13.72 10.27
C PRO A 76 -3.58 13.77 9.31
N GLN A 77 -3.86 13.78 8.01
CA GLN A 77 -2.83 14.10 7.03
C GLN A 77 -2.37 15.51 7.35
N PRO A 78 -1.05 15.77 7.48
CA PRO A 78 -0.56 17.12 7.65
C PRO A 78 -1.06 17.93 6.46
N LEU A 79 -1.81 19.00 6.73
CA LEU A 79 -2.36 19.91 5.72
C LEU A 79 -1.26 20.25 4.72
N THR A 80 -1.56 20.10 3.43
CA THR A 80 -0.61 20.52 2.38
C THR A 80 -0.36 22.02 2.48
N ALA A 81 0.82 22.49 2.04
CA ALA A 81 1.18 23.92 2.12
C ALA A 81 0.12 24.84 1.47
N LEU A 82 -0.54 24.37 0.41
CA LEU A 82 -1.63 25.08 -0.26
C LEU A 82 -2.89 25.20 0.61
N GLU A 83 -3.25 24.14 1.35
CA GLU A 83 -4.42 24.17 2.24
C GLU A 83 -4.16 25.07 3.46
N GLN A 84 -2.95 25.01 4.04
CA GLN A 84 -2.55 25.93 5.11
C GLN A 84 -2.64 27.38 4.65
N PHE A 85 -2.19 27.67 3.42
CA PHE A 85 -2.30 29.01 2.83
C PHE A 85 -3.76 29.46 2.67
N LYS A 86 -4.64 28.59 2.17
CA LYS A 86 -6.08 28.90 2.01
C LYS A 86 -6.76 29.19 3.35
N ILE A 87 -6.45 28.40 4.38
CA ILE A 87 -6.97 28.62 5.74
C ILE A 87 -6.46 29.97 6.26
N GLY A 88 -5.16 30.24 6.15
CA GLY A 88 -4.57 31.52 6.56
C GLY A 88 -5.18 32.72 5.84
N ALA A 89 -5.38 32.63 4.52
CA ALA A 89 -6.02 33.68 3.73
C ALA A 89 -7.47 33.92 4.16
N ALA A 90 -8.24 32.86 4.42
CA ALA A 90 -9.61 32.97 4.93
C ALA A 90 -9.66 33.63 6.31
N VAL A 91 -8.77 33.24 7.23
CA VAL A 91 -8.66 33.85 8.56
C VAL A 91 -8.30 35.34 8.44
N CYS A 92 -7.31 35.71 7.62
CA CYS A 92 -6.96 37.10 7.38
C CYS A 92 -8.10 37.91 6.74
N SER A 93 -8.92 37.32 5.88
CA SER A 93 -10.09 38.01 5.31
C SER A 93 -11.20 38.26 6.34
N GLN A 94 -11.33 37.37 7.32
CA GLN A 94 -12.35 37.46 8.36
C GLN A 94 -11.93 38.36 9.52
N ILE A 95 -10.62 38.38 9.80
CA ILE A 95 -10.00 39.43 10.61
C ILE A 95 -9.84 40.65 9.70
N ALA A 96 -10.95 41.30 9.38
CA ALA A 96 -10.94 42.63 8.81
C ALA A 96 -10.25 43.59 9.79
N ILE A 97 -8.92 43.65 9.74
CA ILE A 97 -8.15 44.78 10.22
C ILE A 97 -8.45 45.88 9.21
N GLY A 98 -9.62 46.53 9.38
CA GLY A 98 -9.94 47.74 8.65
C GLY A 98 -8.84 48.78 8.94
N PRO A 99 -8.43 49.59 7.95
CA PRO A 99 -7.61 50.77 8.20
C PRO A 99 -8.45 51.78 8.98
N GLY A 100 -8.50 51.63 10.29
CA GLY A 100 -9.41 52.38 11.15
C GLY A 100 -9.08 52.24 12.64
N MET A 101 -7.80 52.13 13.00
CA MET A 101 -7.38 52.31 14.38
C MET A 101 -6.92 53.76 14.55
N VAL A 102 -7.90 54.59 14.93
CA VAL A 102 -7.69 55.93 15.47
C VAL A 102 -6.77 55.80 16.67
N TRP A 103 -5.59 56.42 16.58
CA TRP A 103 -4.72 56.62 17.73
C TRP A 103 -5.49 57.48 18.73
N PHE A 104 -5.91 56.87 19.85
CA PHE A 104 -6.48 57.62 20.96
C PHE A 104 -5.36 58.44 21.62
N ARG A 105 -5.50 59.76 21.45
CA ARG A 105 -5.09 60.89 22.31
C ARG A 105 -3.61 61.09 22.66
#